data_AF-A0A378L734-F1
#
_entry.id   AF-A0A378L734-F1
#
_cell.length_a   1.000
_cell.length_b   1.000
_cell.length_c   1.000
_cell.angle_alpha   90.00
_cell.angle_beta   90.00
_cell.angle_gamma   90.00
#
_symmetry.space_group_name_H-M   'P 1'
#
loop_
_entity.id
_entity.type
_entity.pdbx_description
1 polymer ?
#
loop_
_entity_poly.entity_id
_entity_poly.type
_entity_poly.pdbx_seq_one_letter_code
_entity_poly.pdbx_strand_id
1 'polypeptide(L)'
;MLTDTVLDQAVATLSSYGEKTKVDPDFDKYKRGIKNALIKFIIHCKEKLPPAKQLEYLAKEMEDKPDNMSAKIDEVSDKKRTWSLAFALAALAIERKNDLPKNHPEIVPIDTLLSGLSNGWVTGFKFNPKAVNNVLNGMKDWIQKYDINQGNQTKHEILLTLYAAACAFEAKISSAGLMARPYKSDVLTIKNLIANKFNELKIQLESESRQVLQKLLPKEKVLHQQFKEQLMLLKNQQQELSTSQEKFARIDKLQQVLNKQPSERIDKEKEEKEKMKLFWQEYNTPQKFDQLLADLGVTEQERPGWKEYFNYQHGSYIKQAKAAFWTWSWGPSESWGGIASNTICVEALLDKCKTAKEPLQALHSRFEKQQLIPDGERPSQLIDGIEKEFKKLAELKKIKMDSLKTQLIDVMEHKTKVSLNKINSDIEELKKDMEKQKEIIQSLRKIHEKIEKLKKHVDCADLEKTFGLLADEVANTISYIEEPIPSDYTTAEKITVLDKSIARALDNVQGLQLSLNHMVTTCRKHESSVIQLVTEFVNSKEKTWGHTLLSFFSPSYKKMFDDLKSAIALNKRSPEASFSKLKAVLGLTYETSKKKEIKSQFKALKEHAIEVLNEEIPVYEKSS
;
A
#
# COMPACT_ATOMS: atom_id res chain seq x y z
N MET A 1 8.97 -29.30 8.67
CA MET A 1 8.12 -29.81 7.58
C MET A 1 8.44 -31.28 7.41
N LEU A 2 7.43 -32.15 7.62
CA LEU A 2 7.41 -33.61 7.41
C LEU A 2 8.78 -34.34 7.55
N THR A 3 9.14 -34.66 8.79
CA THR A 3 10.34 -35.45 9.10
C THR A 3 10.15 -36.93 8.77
N ASP A 4 11.26 -37.68 8.69
CA ASP A 4 11.25 -39.12 8.48
C ASP A 4 10.41 -39.85 9.54
N THR A 5 10.51 -39.40 10.79
CA THR A 5 9.71 -39.92 11.90
C THR A 5 8.20 -39.77 11.67
N VAL A 6 7.75 -38.61 11.18
CA VAL A 6 6.33 -38.38 10.86
C VAL A 6 5.89 -39.23 9.67
N LEU A 7 6.75 -39.39 8.67
CA LEU A 7 6.45 -40.25 7.52
C LEU A 7 6.35 -41.72 7.93
N ASP A 8 7.18 -42.19 8.87
CA ASP A 8 7.11 -43.56 9.40
C ASP A 8 5.85 -43.77 10.26
N GLN A 9 5.45 -42.77 11.05
CA GLN A 9 4.17 -42.78 11.77
C GLN A 9 2.98 -42.85 10.79
N ALA A 10 3.05 -42.13 9.67
CA ALA A 10 2.03 -42.20 8.62
C ALA A 10 1.98 -43.60 7.98
N VAL A 11 3.13 -44.25 7.74
CA VAL A 11 3.17 -45.65 7.28
C VAL A 11 2.47 -46.57 8.27
N ALA A 12 2.80 -46.48 9.55
CA ALA A 12 2.18 -47.31 10.59
C ALA A 12 0.66 -47.09 10.68
N THR A 13 0.23 -45.82 10.61
CA THR A 13 -1.19 -45.45 10.68
C THR A 13 -1.99 -45.95 9.48
N LEU A 14 -1.45 -45.81 8.26
CA LEU A 14 -2.13 -46.22 7.04
C LEU A 14 -2.09 -47.74 6.80
N SER A 15 -1.15 -48.44 7.46
CA SER A 15 -1.02 -49.89 7.31
C SER A 15 -1.99 -50.70 8.18
N SER A 16 -2.81 -50.05 9.01
CA SER A 16 -3.69 -50.74 9.97
C SER A 16 -5.06 -50.08 10.11
N TYR A 17 -6.12 -50.85 9.87
CA TYR A 17 -7.51 -50.43 10.07
C TYR A 17 -8.32 -51.53 10.75
N GLY A 18 -8.78 -51.26 11.99
CA GLY A 18 -9.41 -52.29 12.84
C GLY A 18 -8.42 -53.43 13.14
N GLU A 19 -8.82 -54.66 12.87
CA GLU A 19 -7.97 -55.86 13.00
C GLU A 19 -7.18 -56.19 11.74
N LYS A 20 -7.34 -55.42 10.65
CA LYS A 20 -6.72 -55.69 9.36
C LYS A 20 -5.46 -54.86 9.17
N THR A 21 -4.38 -55.52 8.76
CA THR A 21 -3.11 -54.89 8.41
C THR A 21 -2.74 -55.13 6.96
N LYS A 22 -2.23 -54.11 6.27
CA LYS A 22 -1.70 -54.20 4.91
C LYS A 22 -0.51 -53.26 4.74
N VAL A 23 0.64 -53.82 4.41
CA VAL A 23 1.84 -53.05 4.08
C VAL A 23 1.87 -52.80 2.58
N ASP A 24 1.83 -51.54 2.17
CA ASP A 24 2.00 -51.15 0.77
C ASP A 24 3.50 -51.14 0.42
N PRO A 25 3.96 -51.96 -0.55
CA PRO A 25 5.37 -52.00 -0.92
C PRO A 25 5.87 -50.68 -1.54
N ASP A 26 4.97 -49.80 -1.98
CA ASP A 26 5.33 -48.54 -2.64
C ASP A 26 5.52 -47.35 -1.65
N PHE A 27 5.44 -47.56 -0.32
CA PHE A 27 5.59 -46.47 0.66
C PHE A 27 6.88 -45.66 0.48
N ASP A 28 8.01 -46.30 0.16
CA ASP A 28 9.26 -45.60 -0.10
C ASP A 28 9.19 -44.71 -1.34
N LYS A 29 8.42 -45.11 -2.35
CA LYS A 29 8.20 -44.29 -3.56
C LYS A 29 7.40 -43.03 -3.22
N TYR A 30 6.39 -43.15 -2.37
CA TYR A 30 5.62 -42.00 -1.88
C TYR A 30 6.51 -41.04 -1.07
N LYS A 31 7.34 -41.58 -0.15
CA LYS A 31 8.33 -40.78 0.61
C LYS A 31 9.27 -40.02 -0.32
N ARG A 32 9.77 -40.64 -1.40
CA ARG A 32 10.62 -39.97 -2.40
C ARG A 32 9.90 -38.81 -3.07
N GLY A 33 8.66 -39.01 -3.54
CA GLY A 33 7.84 -37.94 -4.13
C GLY A 33 7.64 -36.75 -3.19
N ILE A 34 7.44 -37.01 -1.90
CA ILE A 34 7.27 -35.97 -0.88
C ILE A 34 8.59 -35.21 -0.64
N LYS A 35 9.67 -35.92 -0.29
CA LYS A 35 10.94 -35.30 0.10
C LYS A 35 11.65 -34.59 -1.05
N ASN A 36 11.69 -35.22 -2.21
CA ASN A 36 12.50 -34.75 -3.33
C ASN A 36 11.76 -33.76 -4.23
N ALA A 37 10.43 -33.70 -4.13
CA ALA A 37 9.60 -32.88 -4.99
C ALA A 37 8.67 -31.95 -4.18
N LEU A 38 7.69 -32.50 -3.45
CA LEU A 38 6.64 -31.70 -2.81
C LEU A 38 7.18 -30.71 -1.76
N ILE A 39 8.02 -31.15 -0.82
CA ILE A 39 8.55 -30.29 0.25
C ILE A 39 9.36 -29.13 -0.34
N LYS A 40 10.28 -29.42 -1.28
CA LYS A 40 11.10 -28.40 -1.95
C LYS A 40 10.24 -27.38 -2.67
N PHE A 41 9.16 -27.83 -3.31
CA PHE A 41 8.22 -26.98 -4.01
C PHE A 41 7.45 -26.04 -3.06
N ILE A 42 6.93 -26.56 -1.95
CA ILE A 42 6.20 -25.75 -0.96
C ILE A 42 7.11 -24.72 -0.30
N ILE A 43 8.34 -25.11 0.05
CA ILE A 43 9.34 -24.18 0.59
C ILE A 43 9.66 -23.08 -0.44
N HIS A 44 9.88 -23.45 -1.70
CA HIS A 44 10.11 -22.48 -2.77
C HIS A 44 8.93 -21.50 -2.91
N CYS A 45 7.70 -22.00 -2.91
CA CYS A 45 6.50 -21.18 -2.96
C CYS A 45 6.40 -20.21 -1.77
N LYS A 46 6.66 -20.70 -0.56
CA LYS A 46 6.65 -19.91 0.68
C LYS A 46 7.70 -18.79 0.67
N GLU A 47 8.94 -19.10 0.27
CA GLU A 47 10.08 -18.19 0.42
C GLU A 47 10.30 -17.24 -0.77
N LYS A 48 9.94 -17.66 -1.99
CA LYS A 48 10.27 -16.92 -3.22
C LYS A 48 9.10 -16.13 -3.80
N LEU A 49 7.87 -16.39 -3.36
CA LEU A 49 6.68 -15.73 -3.88
C LEU A 49 5.97 -14.91 -2.81
N PRO A 50 5.43 -13.74 -3.16
CA PRO A 50 4.60 -12.96 -2.23
C PRO A 50 3.31 -13.74 -1.90
N PRO A 51 2.79 -13.66 -0.66
CA PRO A 51 1.59 -14.41 -0.24
C PRO A 51 0.39 -14.31 -1.20
N ALA A 52 0.19 -13.13 -1.81
CA ALA A 52 -0.88 -12.90 -2.77
C ALA A 52 -0.83 -13.78 -4.04
N LYS A 53 0.36 -14.29 -4.41
CA LYS A 53 0.56 -15.10 -5.62
C LYS A 53 0.73 -16.60 -5.34
N GLN A 54 0.81 -17.00 -4.07
CA GLN A 54 1.17 -18.37 -3.69
C GLN A 54 0.10 -19.39 -4.11
N LEU A 55 -1.19 -19.14 -3.81
CA LEU A 55 -2.26 -20.07 -4.18
C LEU A 55 -2.48 -20.18 -5.70
N GLU A 56 -2.38 -19.07 -6.42
CA GLU A 56 -2.50 -19.06 -7.89
C GLU A 56 -1.37 -19.87 -8.53
N TYR A 57 -0.13 -19.66 -8.05
CA TYR A 57 1.03 -20.42 -8.51
C TYR A 57 0.88 -21.92 -8.22
N LEU A 58 0.46 -22.29 -7.01
CA LEU A 58 0.20 -23.69 -6.66
C LEU A 58 -0.87 -24.32 -7.55
N ALA A 59 -1.96 -23.61 -7.83
CA ALA A 59 -3.03 -24.12 -8.69
C ALA A 59 -2.50 -24.43 -10.09
N LYS A 60 -1.73 -23.51 -10.69
CA LYS A 60 -1.14 -23.68 -12.02
C LYS A 60 -0.15 -24.84 -12.09
N GLU A 61 0.73 -24.96 -11.10
CA GLU A 61 1.76 -26.00 -11.05
C GLU A 61 1.22 -27.40 -10.75
N MET A 62 0.01 -27.50 -10.18
CA MET A 62 -0.67 -28.77 -9.90
C MET A 62 -1.61 -29.23 -11.01
N GLU A 63 -1.76 -28.46 -12.09
CA GLU A 63 -2.50 -28.89 -13.29
C GLU A 63 -1.83 -30.10 -13.96
N ASP A 64 -2.62 -30.94 -14.63
CA ASP A 64 -2.16 -32.10 -15.41
C ASP A 64 -1.53 -31.66 -16.75
N LYS A 65 -0.37 -30.99 -16.67
CA LYS A 65 0.42 -30.52 -17.81
C LYS A 65 1.86 -31.05 -17.76
N PRO A 66 2.50 -31.28 -18.93
CA PRO A 66 3.92 -31.60 -18.99
C PRO A 66 4.75 -30.45 -18.37
N ASP A 67 5.91 -30.79 -17.81
CA ASP A 67 6.92 -29.88 -17.24
C ASP A 67 6.53 -29.09 -15.97
N ASN A 68 5.30 -29.24 -15.46
CA ASN A 68 4.87 -28.64 -14.20
C ASN A 68 5.23 -29.49 -12.96
N MET A 69 5.09 -28.92 -11.76
CA MET A 69 5.33 -29.64 -10.51
C MET A 69 4.52 -30.93 -10.37
N SER A 70 3.28 -30.95 -10.87
CA SER A 70 2.44 -32.15 -10.93
C SER A 70 3.13 -33.33 -11.61
N ALA A 71 3.75 -33.09 -12.77
CA ALA A 71 4.50 -34.10 -13.54
C ALA A 71 5.77 -34.52 -12.81
N LYS A 72 6.47 -33.58 -12.16
CA LYS A 72 7.68 -33.85 -11.38
C LYS A 72 7.43 -34.72 -10.16
N ILE A 73 6.32 -34.51 -9.43
CA ILE A 73 5.92 -35.40 -8.34
C ILE A 73 5.62 -36.79 -8.88
N ASP A 74 4.95 -36.88 -10.03
CA ASP A 74 4.60 -38.16 -10.64
C ASP A 74 5.85 -38.94 -11.07
N GLU A 75 6.81 -38.30 -11.73
CA GLU A 75 8.08 -38.92 -12.14
C GLU A 75 8.89 -39.43 -10.94
N VAL A 76 9.10 -38.58 -9.93
CA VAL A 76 9.92 -38.91 -8.75
C VAL A 76 9.25 -39.95 -7.85
N SER A 77 7.92 -40.09 -7.93
CA SER A 77 7.14 -41.10 -7.22
C SER A 77 6.84 -42.36 -8.03
N ASP A 78 7.47 -42.55 -9.21
CA ASP A 78 7.23 -43.72 -10.08
C ASP A 78 5.75 -43.83 -10.52
N LYS A 79 5.22 -42.70 -11.00
CA LYS A 79 3.84 -42.52 -11.47
C LYS A 79 2.77 -42.70 -10.38
N LYS A 80 3.13 -42.36 -9.13
CA LYS A 80 2.26 -42.50 -7.95
C LYS A 80 1.88 -41.16 -7.33
N ARG A 81 1.71 -40.10 -8.12
CA ARG A 81 1.41 -38.75 -7.60
C ARG A 81 0.24 -38.73 -6.62
N THR A 82 -0.90 -39.30 -7.00
CA THR A 82 -2.12 -39.25 -6.16
C THR A 82 -1.93 -39.93 -4.81
N TRP A 83 -1.27 -41.08 -4.79
CA TRP A 83 -0.97 -41.80 -3.56
C TRP A 83 0.09 -41.07 -2.74
N SER A 84 1.06 -40.43 -3.38
CA SER A 84 2.04 -39.58 -2.71
C SER A 84 1.41 -38.37 -2.03
N LEU A 85 0.40 -37.75 -2.65
CA LEU A 85 -0.34 -36.62 -2.07
C LEU A 85 -1.30 -37.07 -0.96
N ALA A 86 -1.96 -38.22 -1.10
CA ALA A 86 -2.78 -38.80 -0.03
C ALA A 86 -1.92 -39.23 1.18
N PHE A 87 -0.70 -39.72 0.93
CA PHE A 87 0.28 -40.03 1.96
C PHE A 87 0.79 -38.76 2.66
N ALA A 88 1.08 -37.69 1.90
CA ALA A 88 1.44 -36.39 2.45
C ALA A 88 0.33 -35.81 3.34
N LEU A 89 -0.93 -35.97 2.93
CA LEU A 89 -2.08 -35.54 3.72
C LEU A 89 -2.14 -36.25 5.09
N ALA A 90 -1.93 -37.57 5.13
CA ALA A 90 -1.87 -38.32 6.38
C ALA A 90 -0.72 -37.83 7.27
N ALA A 91 0.47 -37.66 6.69
CA ALA A 91 1.65 -37.22 7.40
C ALA A 91 1.48 -35.80 7.99
N LEU A 92 0.87 -34.87 7.25
CA LEU A 92 0.59 -33.52 7.74
C LEU A 92 -0.45 -33.52 8.86
N ALA A 93 -1.48 -34.35 8.76
CA ALA A 93 -2.49 -34.48 9.79
C ALA A 93 -1.88 -35.03 11.09
N ILE A 94 -0.94 -35.98 11.00
CA ILE A 94 -0.17 -36.50 12.15
C ILE A 94 0.76 -35.42 12.72
N GLU A 95 1.53 -34.71 11.88
CA GLU A 95 2.40 -33.60 12.32
C GLU A 95 1.56 -32.56 13.08
N ARG A 96 0.42 -32.14 12.52
CA ARG A 96 -0.50 -31.20 13.15
C ARG A 96 -1.08 -31.74 14.45
N LYS A 97 -1.51 -33.00 14.48
CA LYS A 97 -2.08 -33.61 15.69
C LYS A 97 -1.07 -33.66 16.84
N ASN A 98 0.20 -33.95 16.54
CA ASN A 98 1.27 -34.00 17.53
C ASN A 98 1.58 -32.63 18.14
N ASP A 99 1.39 -31.55 17.36
CA ASP A 99 1.61 -30.17 17.79
C ASP A 99 0.43 -29.56 18.58
N LEU A 100 -0.70 -30.27 18.67
CA LEU A 100 -1.94 -29.77 19.29
C LEU A 100 -2.17 -30.34 20.70
N PRO A 101 -2.79 -29.57 21.61
CA PRO A 101 -3.26 -30.10 22.90
C PRO A 101 -4.28 -31.23 22.73
N LYS A 102 -4.28 -32.23 23.61
CA LYS A 102 -5.11 -33.45 23.50
C LYS A 102 -6.63 -33.23 23.32
N ASN A 103 -7.16 -32.09 23.74
CA ASN A 103 -8.59 -31.76 23.63
C ASN A 103 -8.88 -30.71 22.54
N HIS A 104 -7.93 -30.45 21.64
CA HIS A 104 -8.09 -29.44 20.60
C HIS A 104 -9.20 -29.83 19.60
N PRO A 105 -10.05 -28.88 19.16
CA PRO A 105 -11.17 -29.16 18.25
C PRO A 105 -10.76 -29.77 16.90
N GLU A 106 -9.53 -29.59 16.44
CA GLU A 106 -8.99 -30.22 15.22
C GLU A 106 -8.73 -31.73 15.35
N ILE A 107 -8.58 -32.28 16.56
CA ILE A 107 -8.16 -33.67 16.75
C ILE A 107 -9.20 -34.67 16.22
N VAL A 108 -10.49 -34.49 16.54
CA VAL A 108 -11.55 -35.41 16.10
C VAL A 108 -11.69 -35.44 14.56
N PRO A 109 -11.70 -34.30 13.85
CA PRO A 109 -11.62 -34.28 12.39
C PRO A 109 -10.37 -34.95 11.82
N ILE A 110 -9.19 -34.70 12.39
CA ILE A 110 -7.93 -35.35 11.97
C ILE A 110 -8.05 -36.87 12.12
N ASP A 111 -8.58 -37.36 13.23
CA ASP A 111 -8.76 -38.80 13.46
C ASP A 111 -9.76 -39.42 12.48
N THR A 112 -10.81 -38.68 12.14
CA THR A 112 -11.78 -39.08 11.10
C THR A 112 -11.11 -39.21 9.74
N LEU A 113 -10.28 -38.23 9.37
CA LEU A 113 -9.49 -38.24 8.14
C LEU A 113 -8.52 -39.43 8.10
N LEU A 114 -7.71 -39.61 9.15
CA LEU A 114 -6.72 -40.69 9.23
C LEU A 114 -7.38 -42.08 9.20
N SER A 115 -8.52 -42.23 9.88
CA SER A 115 -9.34 -43.45 9.84
C SER A 115 -9.88 -43.72 8.43
N GLY A 116 -10.36 -42.69 7.72
CA GLY A 116 -10.78 -42.80 6.33
C GLY A 116 -9.66 -43.20 5.37
N LEU A 117 -8.48 -42.58 5.52
CA LEU A 117 -7.31 -42.89 4.69
C LEU A 117 -6.82 -44.31 4.93
N SER A 118 -6.71 -44.73 6.20
CA SER A 118 -6.28 -46.09 6.56
C SER A 118 -7.28 -47.14 6.06
N ASN A 119 -8.59 -46.92 6.27
CA ASN A 119 -9.64 -47.80 5.73
C ASN A 119 -9.49 -47.98 4.21
N GLY A 120 -9.34 -46.87 3.48
CA GLY A 120 -9.18 -46.91 2.03
C GLY A 120 -7.86 -47.54 1.57
N TRP A 121 -6.76 -47.41 2.33
CA TRP A 121 -5.48 -48.05 2.01
C TRP A 121 -5.52 -49.57 2.18
N VAL A 122 -6.08 -50.02 3.31
CA VAL A 122 -6.16 -51.43 3.70
C VAL A 122 -7.22 -52.16 2.87
N THR A 123 -8.42 -51.58 2.73
CA THR A 123 -9.58 -52.24 2.13
C THR A 123 -9.91 -51.79 0.71
N GLY A 124 -9.26 -50.72 0.21
CA GLY A 124 -9.42 -50.17 -1.13
C GLY A 124 -10.45 -49.03 -1.22
N PHE A 125 -10.14 -47.98 -2.00
CA PHE A 125 -11.02 -46.80 -2.16
C PHE A 125 -12.13 -46.95 -3.22
N LYS A 126 -11.92 -47.77 -4.27
CA LYS A 126 -12.78 -47.81 -5.47
C LYS A 126 -14.25 -48.20 -5.20
N PHE A 127 -14.52 -48.91 -4.10
CA PHE A 127 -15.86 -49.36 -3.70
C PHE A 127 -16.16 -49.08 -2.22
N ASN A 128 -15.46 -48.10 -1.63
CA ASN A 128 -15.56 -47.82 -0.20
C ASN A 128 -16.01 -46.38 0.04
N PRO A 129 -17.33 -46.09 -0.11
CA PRO A 129 -17.87 -44.75 0.09
C PRO A 129 -17.66 -44.26 1.52
N LYS A 130 -17.60 -45.16 2.51
CA LYS A 130 -17.31 -44.82 3.90
C LYS A 130 -15.89 -44.26 4.06
N ALA A 131 -14.88 -44.88 3.44
CA ALA A 131 -13.51 -44.36 3.45
C ALA A 131 -13.44 -42.98 2.79
N VAL A 132 -14.01 -42.83 1.59
CA VAL A 132 -14.01 -41.56 0.85
C VAL A 132 -14.73 -40.45 1.62
N ASN A 133 -15.91 -40.72 2.16
CA ASN A 133 -16.67 -39.73 2.95
C ASN A 133 -15.94 -39.34 4.24
N ASN A 134 -15.29 -40.28 4.93
CA ASN A 134 -14.49 -39.96 6.11
C ASN A 134 -13.28 -39.08 5.77
N VAL A 135 -12.64 -39.31 4.62
CA VAL A 135 -11.55 -38.44 4.14
C VAL A 135 -12.08 -37.03 3.85
N LEU A 136 -13.16 -36.91 3.08
CA LEU A 136 -13.71 -35.61 2.68
C LEU A 136 -14.25 -34.83 3.88
N ASN A 137 -15.07 -35.46 4.72
CA ASN A 137 -15.62 -34.82 5.92
C ASN A 137 -14.53 -34.51 6.94
N GLY A 138 -13.58 -35.44 7.15
CA GLY A 138 -12.44 -35.22 8.03
C GLY A 138 -11.59 -34.03 7.59
N MET A 139 -11.28 -33.91 6.29
CA MET A 139 -10.59 -32.73 5.74
C MET A 139 -11.42 -31.45 5.90
N LYS A 140 -12.71 -31.48 5.52
CA LYS A 140 -13.58 -30.31 5.57
C LYS A 140 -13.69 -29.76 7.00
N ASP A 141 -14.01 -30.63 7.96
CA ASP A 141 -14.18 -30.26 9.36
C ASP A 141 -12.85 -29.88 10.01
N TRP A 142 -11.73 -30.50 9.59
CA TRP A 142 -10.41 -30.12 10.07
C TRP A 142 -10.08 -28.70 9.65
N ILE A 143 -10.22 -28.37 8.36
CA ILE A 143 -9.91 -27.03 7.86
C ILE A 143 -10.82 -25.96 8.45
N GLN A 144 -12.10 -26.25 8.67
CA GLN A 144 -13.01 -25.33 9.35
C GLN A 144 -12.55 -24.98 10.77
N LYS A 145 -12.02 -25.97 11.49
CA LYS A 145 -11.53 -25.82 12.87
C LYS A 145 -10.04 -25.48 12.94
N TYR A 146 -9.38 -25.30 11.81
CA TYR A 146 -7.94 -25.04 11.75
C TYR A 146 -7.60 -23.70 12.40
N ASP A 147 -6.86 -23.74 13.50
CA ASP A 147 -6.42 -22.54 14.21
C ASP A 147 -5.06 -22.05 13.68
N ILE A 148 -5.09 -20.92 12.97
CA ILE A 148 -3.91 -20.25 12.42
C ILE A 148 -3.01 -19.60 13.49
N ASN A 149 -3.49 -19.47 14.73
CA ASN A 149 -2.74 -18.89 15.84
C ASN A 149 -1.99 -19.94 16.67
N GLN A 150 -2.32 -21.22 16.51
CA GLN A 150 -1.73 -22.31 17.27
C GLN A 150 -0.73 -23.11 16.43
N GLY A 151 0.43 -23.45 17.00
CA GLY A 151 1.53 -24.18 16.32
C GLY A 151 2.43 -23.26 15.48
N ASN A 152 3.63 -22.96 15.99
CA ASN A 152 4.41 -21.79 15.52
C ASN A 152 5.29 -22.01 14.28
N GLN A 153 5.53 -23.24 13.80
CA GLN A 153 6.60 -23.48 12.81
C GLN A 153 6.16 -23.97 11.43
N THR A 154 4.98 -24.57 11.26
CA THR A 154 4.59 -25.25 9.99
C THR A 154 3.21 -24.87 9.46
N LYS A 155 2.51 -23.92 10.11
CA LYS A 155 1.13 -23.55 9.77
C LYS A 155 0.93 -23.08 8.32
N HIS A 156 1.92 -22.38 7.77
CA HIS A 156 1.90 -21.86 6.40
C HIS A 156 2.11 -23.00 5.40
N GLU A 157 3.10 -23.84 5.65
CA GLU A 157 3.45 -25.02 4.85
C GLU A 157 2.32 -26.04 4.82
N ILE A 158 1.63 -26.28 5.93
CA ILE A 158 0.46 -27.17 6.00
C ILE A 158 -0.63 -26.66 5.05
N LEU A 159 -1.04 -25.39 5.14
CA LEU A 159 -2.08 -24.83 4.28
C LEU A 159 -1.70 -24.87 2.79
N LEU A 160 -0.45 -24.53 2.45
CA LEU A 160 0.04 -24.60 1.07
C LEU A 160 0.03 -26.04 0.53
N THR A 161 0.43 -27.01 1.36
CA THR A 161 0.49 -28.42 0.94
C THR A 161 -0.90 -29.02 0.81
N LEU A 162 -1.83 -28.67 1.72
CA LEU A 162 -3.23 -29.08 1.62
C LEU A 162 -3.89 -28.49 0.36
N TYR A 163 -3.60 -27.23 0.04
CA TYR A 163 -4.10 -26.59 -1.17
C TYR A 163 -3.56 -27.26 -2.44
N ALA A 164 -2.27 -27.58 -2.47
CA ALA A 164 -1.64 -28.31 -3.57
C ALA A 164 -2.29 -29.70 -3.79
N ALA A 165 -2.52 -30.44 -2.70
CA ALA A 165 -3.21 -31.73 -2.76
C ALA A 165 -4.65 -31.59 -3.27
N ALA A 166 -5.40 -30.58 -2.80
CA ALA A 166 -6.76 -30.31 -3.25
C ALA A 166 -6.82 -29.97 -4.74
N CYS A 167 -5.91 -29.13 -5.25
CA CYS A 167 -5.80 -28.82 -6.69
C CYS A 167 -5.54 -30.08 -7.53
N ALA A 168 -4.61 -30.93 -7.09
CA ALA A 168 -4.29 -32.16 -7.79
C ALA A 168 -5.43 -33.20 -7.76
N PHE A 169 -6.17 -33.30 -6.65
CA PHE A 169 -7.36 -34.14 -6.56
C PHE A 169 -8.50 -33.62 -7.43
N GLU A 170 -8.72 -32.30 -7.46
CA GLU A 170 -9.69 -31.66 -8.34
C GLU A 170 -9.39 -31.92 -9.82
N ALA A 171 -8.13 -31.76 -10.24
CA ALA A 171 -7.69 -32.05 -11.61
C ALA A 171 -7.95 -33.52 -11.97
N LYS A 172 -7.64 -34.44 -11.05
CA LYS A 172 -7.84 -35.88 -11.25
C LYS A 172 -9.32 -36.28 -11.27
N ILE A 173 -10.15 -35.70 -10.41
CA ILE A 173 -11.60 -35.93 -10.41
C ILE A 173 -12.21 -35.41 -11.72
N SER A 174 -11.74 -34.28 -12.21
CA SER A 174 -12.19 -33.67 -13.46
C SER A 174 -11.84 -34.54 -14.68
N SER A 175 -10.77 -35.32 -14.62
CA SER A 175 -10.37 -36.27 -15.67
C SER A 175 -10.92 -37.70 -15.49
N ALA A 176 -11.44 -38.08 -14.32
CA ALA A 176 -11.79 -39.47 -13.96
C ALA A 176 -13.21 -39.97 -14.33
N GLY A 177 -13.93 -39.31 -15.23
CA GLY A 177 -15.22 -39.80 -15.76
C GLY A 177 -16.38 -39.82 -14.74
N LEU A 178 -17.46 -40.56 -15.05
CA LEU A 178 -18.76 -40.52 -14.34
C LEU A 178 -18.70 -40.87 -12.84
N MET A 179 -17.82 -41.79 -12.44
CA MET A 179 -17.73 -42.29 -11.06
C MET A 179 -17.13 -41.30 -10.05
N ALA A 180 -16.45 -40.25 -10.52
CA ALA A 180 -15.81 -39.25 -9.66
C ALA A 180 -16.65 -37.96 -9.48
N ARG A 181 -17.70 -37.77 -10.31
CA ARG A 181 -18.57 -36.57 -10.29
C ARG A 181 -19.19 -36.25 -8.92
N PRO A 182 -19.65 -37.22 -8.11
CA PRO A 182 -20.28 -36.92 -6.82
C PRO A 182 -19.38 -36.18 -5.83
N TYR A 183 -18.06 -36.34 -5.94
CA TYR A 183 -17.10 -35.80 -4.97
C TYR A 183 -16.50 -34.46 -5.42
N LYS A 184 -16.82 -33.99 -6.63
CA LYS A 184 -16.26 -32.76 -7.22
C LYS A 184 -16.62 -31.52 -6.38
N SER A 185 -17.87 -31.43 -5.92
CA SER A 185 -18.34 -30.33 -5.08
C SER A 185 -17.65 -30.29 -3.73
N ASP A 186 -17.38 -31.47 -3.13
CA ASP A 186 -16.75 -31.55 -1.82
C ASP A 186 -15.27 -31.14 -1.88
N VAL A 187 -14.53 -31.59 -2.90
CA VAL A 187 -13.14 -31.18 -3.10
C VAL A 187 -13.03 -29.69 -3.40
N LEU A 188 -13.93 -29.13 -4.21
CA LEU A 188 -13.99 -27.68 -4.44
C LEU A 188 -14.28 -26.92 -3.13
N THR A 189 -15.19 -27.42 -2.31
CA THR A 189 -15.51 -26.82 -1.00
C THR A 189 -14.29 -26.84 -0.08
N ILE A 190 -13.59 -27.97 0.01
CA ILE A 190 -12.36 -28.10 0.80
C ILE A 190 -11.28 -27.14 0.31
N LYS A 191 -11.07 -27.06 -1.01
CA LYS A 191 -10.11 -26.12 -1.62
C LYS A 191 -10.41 -24.67 -1.26
N ASN A 192 -11.68 -24.26 -1.31
CA ASN A 192 -12.11 -22.91 -0.93
C ASN A 192 -11.93 -22.63 0.56
N LEU A 193 -12.22 -23.61 1.43
CA LEU A 193 -11.98 -23.48 2.87
C LEU A 193 -10.50 -23.30 3.18
N ILE A 194 -9.62 -24.04 2.50
CA ILE A 194 -8.16 -23.90 2.64
C ILE A 194 -7.71 -22.50 2.17
N ALA A 195 -8.23 -22.04 1.02
CA ALA A 195 -7.93 -20.71 0.51
C ALA A 195 -8.35 -19.60 1.49
N ASN A 196 -9.51 -19.74 2.13
CA ASN A 196 -9.99 -18.79 3.14
C ASN A 196 -9.06 -18.77 4.36
N LYS A 197 -8.68 -19.94 4.90
CA LYS A 197 -7.71 -20.02 6.01
C LYS A 197 -6.34 -19.46 5.65
N PHE A 198 -5.90 -19.67 4.41
CA PHE A 198 -4.68 -19.07 3.91
C PHE A 198 -4.78 -17.54 3.80
N ASN A 199 -5.93 -17.01 3.39
CA ASN A 199 -6.15 -15.55 3.34
C ASN A 199 -6.16 -14.94 4.75
N GLU A 200 -6.76 -15.61 5.75
CA GLU A 200 -6.66 -15.20 7.16
C GLU A 200 -5.20 -15.14 7.61
N LEU A 201 -4.42 -16.20 7.34
CA LEU A 201 -2.99 -16.25 7.66
C LEU A 201 -2.18 -15.17 6.91
N LYS A 202 -2.50 -14.91 5.65
CA LYS A 202 -1.87 -13.86 4.84
C LYS A 202 -2.06 -12.49 5.48
N ILE A 203 -3.28 -12.16 5.92
CA ILE A 203 -3.56 -10.89 6.60
C ILE A 203 -2.71 -10.78 7.88
N GLN A 204 -2.59 -11.87 8.64
CA GLN A 204 -1.74 -11.92 9.82
C GLN A 204 -0.26 -11.71 9.48
N LEU A 205 0.29 -12.43 8.50
CA LEU A 205 1.69 -12.30 8.07
C LEU A 205 1.99 -10.90 7.50
N GLU A 206 1.05 -10.30 6.78
CA GLU A 206 1.14 -8.91 6.31
C GLU A 206 1.12 -7.92 7.49
N SER A 207 0.32 -8.19 8.54
CA SER A 207 0.32 -7.37 9.76
C SER A 207 1.61 -7.49 10.59
N GLU A 208 2.17 -8.71 10.71
CA GLU A 208 3.41 -8.99 11.45
C GLU A 208 4.64 -8.45 10.70
N SER A 209 4.70 -8.63 9.38
CA SER A 209 5.75 -8.02 8.54
C SER A 209 5.67 -6.50 8.55
N ARG A 210 4.47 -5.91 8.57
CA ARG A 210 4.27 -4.47 8.81
C ARG A 210 4.84 -4.05 10.17
N GLN A 211 4.66 -4.83 11.25
CA GLN A 211 5.22 -4.54 12.58
C GLN A 211 6.76 -4.69 12.66
N VAL A 212 7.37 -5.60 11.91
CA VAL A 212 8.83 -5.77 11.87
C VAL A 212 9.50 -4.72 10.98
N LEU A 213 8.93 -4.39 9.83
CA LEU A 213 9.38 -3.26 8.99
C LEU A 213 9.18 -1.91 9.70
N GLN A 214 8.14 -1.79 10.53
CA GLN A 214 7.90 -0.65 11.43
C GLN A 214 9.07 -0.40 12.40
N LYS A 215 9.85 -1.43 12.77
CA LYS A 215 11.00 -1.30 13.70
C LYS A 215 12.32 -0.93 13.03
N LEU A 216 12.45 -1.12 11.72
CA LEU A 216 13.71 -0.91 10.98
C LEU A 216 13.71 0.34 10.09
N LEU A 217 12.54 0.92 9.82
CA LEU A 217 12.38 2.15 9.05
C LEU A 217 12.25 3.36 9.98
N PRO A 218 12.71 4.55 9.56
CA PRO A 218 12.37 5.80 10.25
C PRO A 218 10.85 5.87 10.46
N LYS A 219 10.41 6.11 11.70
CA LYS A 219 8.99 6.16 12.13
C LYS A 219 8.12 6.98 11.19
N GLU A 220 8.66 8.06 10.64
CA GLU A 220 8.02 8.90 9.65
C GLU A 220 7.76 8.23 8.27
N LYS A 221 8.68 7.40 7.76
CA LYS A 221 8.48 6.63 6.50
C LYS A 221 7.38 5.59 6.65
N VAL A 222 7.32 4.99 7.83
CA VAL A 222 6.32 4.00 8.22
C VAL A 222 4.93 4.62 8.26
N LEU A 223 4.77 5.75 8.96
CA LEU A 223 3.49 6.46 9.08
C LEU A 223 3.00 6.96 7.72
N HIS A 224 3.92 7.44 6.87
CA HIS A 224 3.61 7.83 5.49
C HIS A 224 3.11 6.64 4.64
N GLN A 225 3.72 5.46 4.79
CA GLN A 225 3.28 4.26 4.07
C GLN A 225 1.93 3.75 4.60
N GLN A 226 1.72 3.75 5.92
CA GLN A 226 0.46 3.36 6.54
C GLN A 226 -0.71 4.24 6.09
N PHE A 227 -0.53 5.56 6.09
CA PHE A 227 -1.56 6.49 5.60
C PHE A 227 -1.88 6.25 4.12
N LYS A 228 -0.85 5.99 3.29
CA LYS A 228 -1.03 5.65 1.86
C LYS A 228 -1.83 4.36 1.67
N GLU A 229 -1.55 3.33 2.46
CA GLU A 229 -2.25 2.05 2.39
C GLU A 229 -3.72 2.17 2.79
N GLN A 230 -4.02 2.91 3.86
CA GLN A 230 -5.40 3.17 4.27
C GLN A 230 -6.16 3.99 3.22
N LEU A 231 -5.52 4.99 2.61
CA LEU A 231 -6.11 5.75 1.51
C LEU A 231 -6.43 4.87 0.30
N MET A 232 -5.53 3.93 -0.05
CA MET A 232 -5.74 2.97 -1.14
C MET A 232 -6.85 1.97 -0.85
N LEU A 233 -6.94 1.46 0.39
CA LEU A 233 -8.04 0.58 0.80
C LEU A 233 -9.39 1.27 0.64
N LEU A 234 -9.50 2.51 1.14
CA LEU A 234 -10.71 3.30 1.02
C LEU A 234 -11.06 3.60 -0.46
N LYS A 235 -10.05 3.89 -1.28
CA LYS A 235 -10.22 4.09 -2.73
C LYS A 235 -10.79 2.85 -3.42
N ASN A 236 -10.24 1.68 -3.11
CA ASN A 236 -10.69 0.41 -3.67
C ASN A 236 -12.14 0.09 -3.25
N GLN A 237 -12.48 0.29 -1.98
CA GLN A 237 -13.85 0.11 -1.48
C GLN A 237 -14.84 1.02 -2.21
N GLN A 238 -14.49 2.29 -2.44
CA GLN A 238 -15.35 3.22 -3.19
C GLN A 238 -15.48 2.84 -4.66
N GLN A 239 -14.40 2.36 -5.29
CA GLN A 239 -14.44 1.89 -6.67
C GLN A 239 -15.32 0.64 -6.82
N GLU A 240 -15.19 -0.33 -5.91
CA GLU A 240 -16.02 -1.52 -5.88
C GLU A 240 -17.51 -1.19 -5.69
N LEU A 241 -17.81 -0.21 -4.83
CA LEU A 241 -19.18 0.24 -4.60
C LEU A 241 -19.77 0.93 -5.84
N SER A 242 -18.98 1.76 -6.54
CA SER A 242 -19.36 2.38 -7.82
C SER A 242 -19.62 1.33 -8.90
N THR A 243 -18.72 0.35 -9.06
CA THR A 243 -18.89 -0.73 -10.04
C THR A 243 -20.12 -1.59 -9.72
N SER A 244 -20.37 -1.85 -8.43
CA SER A 244 -21.54 -2.59 -7.96
C SER A 244 -22.85 -1.82 -8.21
N GLN A 245 -22.84 -0.49 -8.05
CA GLN A 245 -23.97 0.38 -8.33
C GLN A 245 -24.33 0.38 -9.82
N GLU A 246 -23.33 0.55 -10.70
CA GLU A 246 -23.55 0.50 -12.14
C GLU A 246 -24.07 -0.88 -12.59
N LYS A 247 -23.51 -1.95 -12.03
CA LYS A 247 -23.97 -3.32 -12.26
C LYS A 247 -25.43 -3.49 -11.83
N PHE A 248 -25.81 -2.98 -10.65
CA PHE A 248 -27.17 -3.02 -10.16
C PHE A 248 -28.14 -2.28 -11.10
N ALA A 249 -27.77 -1.07 -11.56
CA ALA A 249 -28.59 -0.30 -12.50
C ALA A 249 -28.78 -1.00 -13.85
N ARG A 250 -27.74 -1.67 -14.37
CA ARG A 250 -27.84 -2.45 -15.62
C ARG A 250 -28.74 -3.68 -15.46
N ILE A 251 -28.63 -4.41 -14.34
CA ILE A 251 -29.50 -5.55 -14.04
C ILE A 251 -30.95 -5.08 -13.85
N ASP A 252 -31.17 -3.94 -13.19
CA ASP A 252 -32.51 -3.37 -13.03
C ASP A 252 -33.13 -2.98 -14.38
N LYS A 253 -32.35 -2.34 -15.26
CA LYS A 253 -32.76 -2.03 -16.63
C LYS A 253 -33.15 -3.30 -17.41
N LEU A 254 -32.36 -4.36 -17.30
CA LEU A 254 -32.68 -5.65 -17.93
C LEU A 254 -34.00 -6.22 -17.38
N GLN A 255 -34.17 -6.22 -16.06
CA GLN A 255 -35.39 -6.70 -15.43
C GLN A 255 -36.62 -5.88 -15.86
N GLN A 256 -36.49 -4.57 -16.03
CA GLN A 256 -37.55 -3.71 -16.57
C GLN A 256 -37.89 -4.06 -18.03
N VAL A 257 -36.88 -4.33 -18.87
CA VAL A 257 -37.09 -4.77 -20.27
C VAL A 257 -37.86 -6.10 -20.32
N LEU A 258 -37.54 -7.03 -19.43
CA LEU A 258 -38.16 -8.36 -19.37
C LEU A 258 -39.55 -8.36 -18.70
N ASN A 259 -39.81 -7.41 -17.78
CA ASN A 259 -41.09 -7.28 -17.08
C ASN A 259 -42.09 -6.34 -17.77
N LYS A 260 -41.70 -5.68 -18.86
CA LYS A 260 -42.57 -4.75 -19.57
C LYS A 260 -43.82 -5.50 -20.09
N GLN A 261 -44.99 -5.16 -19.56
CA GLN A 261 -46.26 -5.69 -20.06
C GLN A 261 -46.65 -4.96 -21.36
N PRO A 262 -47.10 -5.67 -22.41
CA PRO A 262 -47.67 -5.03 -23.57
C PRO A 262 -48.97 -4.31 -23.20
N SER A 263 -49.23 -3.18 -23.85
CA SER A 263 -50.43 -2.36 -23.65
C SER A 263 -51.73 -3.00 -24.18
N GLU A 264 -51.67 -4.16 -24.82
CA GLU A 264 -52.82 -4.88 -25.38
C GLU A 264 -52.84 -6.35 -24.89
N ARG A 265 -54.03 -6.95 -24.80
CA ARG A 265 -54.20 -8.39 -24.50
C ARG A 265 -53.65 -9.23 -25.65
N ILE A 266 -52.35 -9.47 -25.62
CA ILE A 266 -51.63 -10.33 -26.57
C ILE A 266 -51.50 -11.73 -25.95
N ASP A 267 -51.57 -12.78 -26.78
CA ASP A 267 -51.29 -14.15 -26.36
C ASP A 267 -49.90 -14.26 -25.72
N LYS A 268 -49.75 -15.04 -24.63
CA LYS A 268 -48.49 -15.19 -23.87
C LYS A 268 -47.26 -15.50 -24.73
N GLU A 269 -47.42 -16.30 -25.78
CA GLU A 269 -46.31 -16.69 -26.66
C GLU A 269 -45.82 -15.52 -27.54
N LYS A 270 -46.72 -14.61 -27.95
CA LYS A 270 -46.35 -13.40 -28.69
C LYS A 270 -45.69 -12.38 -27.75
N GLU A 271 -46.15 -12.30 -26.50
CA GLU A 271 -45.56 -11.45 -25.47
C GLU A 271 -44.10 -11.84 -25.18
N GLU A 272 -43.81 -13.13 -25.02
CA GLU A 272 -42.43 -13.61 -24.81
C GLU A 272 -41.53 -13.30 -26.00
N LYS A 273 -42.02 -13.49 -27.24
CA LYS A 273 -41.26 -13.16 -28.45
C LYS A 273 -40.94 -11.67 -28.53
N GLU A 274 -41.84 -10.79 -28.10
CA GLU A 274 -41.61 -9.35 -28.09
C GLU A 274 -40.60 -8.94 -27.01
N LYS A 275 -40.69 -9.50 -25.79
CA LYS A 275 -39.69 -9.31 -24.73
C LYS A 275 -38.30 -9.76 -25.15
N MET A 276 -38.20 -10.94 -25.78
CA MET A 276 -36.94 -11.45 -26.30
C MET A 276 -36.40 -10.60 -27.45
N LYS A 277 -37.27 -10.04 -28.30
CA LYS A 277 -36.85 -9.09 -29.34
C LYS A 277 -36.25 -7.82 -28.75
N LEU A 278 -36.87 -7.24 -27.72
CA LEU A 278 -36.35 -6.06 -27.02
C LEU A 278 -35.02 -6.35 -26.32
N PHE A 279 -34.90 -7.51 -25.68
CA PHE A 279 -33.65 -8.00 -25.10
C PHE A 279 -32.52 -8.04 -26.13
N TRP A 280 -32.75 -8.69 -27.28
CA TRP A 280 -31.74 -8.81 -28.33
C TRP A 280 -31.39 -7.47 -28.99
N GLN A 281 -32.33 -6.51 -29.02
CA GLN A 281 -32.05 -5.15 -29.48
C GLN A 281 -31.11 -4.40 -28.52
N GLU A 282 -31.30 -4.55 -27.21
CA GLU A 282 -30.46 -3.91 -26.19
C GLU A 282 -29.03 -4.48 -26.20
N TYR A 283 -28.89 -5.81 -26.26
CA TYR A 283 -27.62 -6.54 -26.20
C TYR A 283 -27.12 -7.03 -27.57
N ASN A 284 -27.19 -6.16 -28.56
CA ASN A 284 -26.93 -6.48 -29.97
C ASN A 284 -25.45 -6.56 -30.38
N THR A 285 -24.50 -6.24 -29.49
CA THR A 285 -23.05 -6.30 -29.77
C THR A 285 -22.33 -7.28 -28.86
N PRO A 286 -21.21 -7.90 -29.31
CA PRO A 286 -20.44 -8.82 -28.48
C PRO A 286 -19.99 -8.21 -27.14
N GLN A 287 -19.61 -6.93 -27.15
CA GLN A 287 -19.17 -6.21 -25.95
C GLN A 287 -20.31 -6.05 -24.93
N LYS A 288 -21.50 -5.63 -25.37
CA LYS A 288 -22.67 -5.50 -24.49
C LYS A 288 -23.12 -6.86 -23.97
N PHE A 289 -23.07 -7.89 -24.82
CA PHE A 289 -23.45 -9.24 -24.42
C PHE A 289 -22.43 -9.86 -23.44
N ASP A 290 -21.14 -9.72 -23.67
CA ASP A 290 -20.11 -10.18 -22.72
C ASP A 290 -20.23 -9.43 -21.37
N GLN A 291 -20.56 -8.13 -21.39
CA GLN A 291 -20.85 -7.36 -20.18
C GLN A 291 -22.08 -7.90 -19.44
N LEU A 292 -23.15 -8.22 -20.17
CA LEU A 292 -24.34 -8.86 -19.61
C LEU A 292 -24.00 -10.21 -18.95
N LEU A 293 -23.21 -11.06 -19.61
CA LEU A 293 -22.79 -12.36 -19.05
C LEU A 293 -22.01 -12.18 -17.74
N ALA A 294 -21.16 -11.15 -17.66
CA ALA A 294 -20.44 -10.80 -16.44
C ALA A 294 -21.36 -10.25 -15.35
N ASP A 295 -22.32 -9.39 -15.72
CA ASP A 295 -23.30 -8.83 -14.78
C ASP A 295 -24.21 -9.92 -14.19
N LEU A 296 -24.70 -10.85 -15.02
CA LEU A 296 -25.53 -11.98 -14.59
C LEU A 296 -24.73 -13.10 -13.87
N GLY A 297 -23.40 -13.01 -13.81
CA GLY A 297 -22.57 -14.03 -13.19
C GLY A 297 -22.56 -15.37 -13.93
N VAL A 298 -22.74 -15.35 -15.26
CA VAL A 298 -22.71 -16.55 -16.10
C VAL A 298 -21.31 -17.16 -16.07
N THR A 299 -21.23 -18.44 -15.69
CA THR A 299 -19.97 -19.15 -15.48
C THR A 299 -19.24 -19.42 -16.80
N GLU A 300 -17.92 -19.59 -16.77
CA GLU A 300 -17.12 -19.93 -17.96
C GLU A 300 -17.58 -21.23 -18.66
N GLN A 301 -18.26 -22.12 -17.94
CA GLN A 301 -18.83 -23.36 -18.50
C GLN A 301 -20.12 -23.10 -19.28
N GLU A 302 -20.94 -22.14 -18.84
CA GLU A 302 -22.20 -21.76 -19.51
C GLU A 302 -21.96 -20.80 -20.68
N ARG A 303 -20.92 -19.95 -20.60
CA ARG A 303 -20.63 -18.89 -21.59
C ARG A 303 -20.56 -19.37 -23.05
N PRO A 304 -19.94 -20.50 -23.40
CA PRO A 304 -19.94 -21.00 -24.77
C PRO A 304 -21.36 -21.23 -25.31
N GLY A 305 -22.25 -21.81 -24.50
CA GLY A 305 -23.65 -22.03 -24.89
C GLY A 305 -24.42 -20.73 -25.12
N TRP A 306 -24.23 -19.75 -24.24
CA TRP A 306 -24.82 -18.42 -24.40
C TRP A 306 -24.29 -17.68 -25.64
N LYS A 307 -23.01 -17.87 -25.97
CA LYS A 307 -22.40 -17.30 -27.18
C LYS A 307 -22.93 -17.92 -28.47
N GLU A 308 -23.29 -19.20 -28.46
CA GLU A 308 -23.98 -19.80 -29.62
C GLU A 308 -25.37 -19.20 -29.83
N TYR A 309 -26.14 -18.92 -28.77
CA TYR A 309 -27.40 -18.16 -28.92
C TYR A 309 -27.19 -16.75 -29.47
N PHE A 310 -26.16 -16.04 -29.00
CA PHE A 310 -25.80 -14.73 -29.58
C PHE A 310 -25.42 -14.84 -31.06
N ASN A 311 -24.65 -15.87 -31.45
CA ASN A 311 -24.28 -16.13 -32.84
C ASN A 311 -25.49 -16.50 -33.70
N TYR A 312 -26.47 -17.21 -33.15
CA TYR A 312 -27.72 -17.53 -33.82
C TYR A 312 -28.52 -16.25 -34.12
N GLN A 313 -28.58 -15.30 -33.18
CA GLN A 313 -29.36 -14.08 -33.33
C GLN A 313 -28.64 -12.97 -34.13
N HIS A 314 -27.32 -12.82 -33.95
CA HIS A 314 -26.55 -11.67 -34.41
C HIS A 314 -25.29 -12.04 -35.21
N GLY A 315 -24.99 -13.34 -35.38
CA GLY A 315 -23.84 -13.79 -36.16
C GLY A 315 -23.98 -13.54 -37.65
N SER A 316 -22.89 -13.70 -38.40
CA SER A 316 -22.96 -13.77 -39.87
C SER A 316 -23.73 -15.03 -40.30
N TYR A 317 -24.21 -15.08 -41.55
CA TYR A 317 -25.00 -16.21 -42.07
C TYR A 317 -24.39 -17.59 -41.77
N ILE A 318 -23.07 -17.73 -41.95
CA ILE A 318 -22.32 -18.97 -41.62
C ILE A 318 -22.36 -19.29 -40.12
N LYS A 319 -22.21 -18.27 -39.27
CA LYS A 319 -22.29 -18.43 -37.80
C LYS A 319 -23.70 -18.74 -37.33
N GLN A 320 -24.73 -18.13 -37.94
CA GLN A 320 -26.13 -18.41 -37.63
C GLN A 320 -26.48 -19.86 -37.97
N ALA A 321 -26.09 -20.35 -39.15
CA ALA A 321 -26.32 -21.74 -39.57
C ALA A 321 -25.62 -22.74 -38.65
N LYS A 322 -24.37 -22.45 -38.27
CA LYS A 322 -23.62 -23.27 -37.30
C LYS A 322 -24.28 -23.26 -35.92
N ALA A 323 -24.68 -22.10 -35.42
CA ALA A 323 -25.32 -21.97 -34.12
C ALA A 323 -26.71 -22.62 -34.07
N ALA A 324 -27.48 -22.56 -35.16
CA ALA A 324 -28.77 -23.22 -35.29
C ALA A 324 -28.66 -24.74 -35.11
N PHE A 325 -27.58 -25.35 -35.60
CA PHE A 325 -27.30 -26.77 -35.41
C PHE A 325 -27.12 -27.15 -33.93
N TRP A 326 -26.58 -26.25 -33.12
CA TRP A 326 -26.28 -26.50 -31.70
C TRP A 326 -27.39 -26.09 -30.73
N THR A 327 -28.30 -25.20 -31.14
CA THR A 327 -29.31 -24.56 -30.25
C THR A 327 -30.76 -24.96 -30.54
N TRP A 328 -31.04 -25.62 -31.67
CA TRP A 328 -32.40 -26.01 -32.06
C TRP A 328 -32.79 -27.40 -31.51
N SER A 329 -34.08 -27.73 -31.50
CA SER A 329 -34.69 -28.96 -30.96
C SER A 329 -34.25 -30.27 -31.65
N TRP A 330 -33.45 -30.16 -32.71
CA TRP A 330 -32.83 -31.26 -33.45
C TRP A 330 -31.32 -31.37 -33.21
N GLY A 331 -30.74 -30.49 -32.39
CA GLY A 331 -29.34 -30.53 -32.00
C GLY A 331 -29.02 -31.75 -31.12
N PRO A 332 -27.72 -32.05 -30.91
CA PRO A 332 -27.32 -33.12 -30.00
C PRO A 332 -27.91 -32.88 -28.60
N SER A 333 -28.28 -33.94 -27.88
CA SER A 333 -28.77 -33.77 -26.50
C SER A 333 -27.69 -33.14 -25.60
N GLU A 334 -28.07 -32.54 -24.47
CA GLU A 334 -27.12 -31.98 -23.49
C GLU A 334 -26.03 -32.99 -23.08
N SER A 335 -26.37 -34.28 -23.03
CA SER A 335 -25.43 -35.37 -22.71
C SER A 335 -24.34 -35.60 -23.78
N TRP A 336 -24.55 -35.08 -24.99
CA TRP A 336 -23.62 -35.08 -26.13
C TRP A 336 -23.04 -33.68 -26.41
N GLY A 337 -23.24 -32.72 -25.50
CA GLY A 337 -22.69 -31.37 -25.62
C GLY A 337 -23.55 -30.40 -26.44
N GLY A 338 -24.81 -30.72 -26.73
CA GLY A 338 -25.75 -29.72 -27.26
C GLY A 338 -26.31 -28.81 -26.17
N ILE A 339 -26.92 -27.70 -26.61
CA ILE A 339 -27.33 -26.62 -25.73
C ILE A 339 -28.85 -26.66 -25.56
N ALA A 340 -29.33 -26.62 -24.31
CA ALA A 340 -30.76 -26.68 -23.99
C ALA A 340 -31.52 -25.55 -24.70
N SER A 341 -32.66 -25.86 -25.33
CA SER A 341 -33.43 -24.89 -26.12
C SER A 341 -33.96 -23.69 -25.30
N ASN A 342 -34.05 -23.84 -23.98
CA ASN A 342 -34.48 -22.83 -23.02
C ASN A 342 -33.32 -22.11 -22.29
N THR A 343 -32.07 -22.26 -22.74
CA THR A 343 -30.90 -21.64 -22.10
C THR A 343 -31.01 -20.12 -22.00
N ILE A 344 -31.60 -19.47 -23.02
CA ILE A 344 -31.93 -18.05 -23.02
C ILE A 344 -33.42 -17.89 -23.34
N CYS A 345 -34.25 -17.84 -22.30
CA CYS A 345 -35.66 -17.46 -22.35
C CYS A 345 -35.97 -16.39 -21.30
N VAL A 346 -37.17 -15.80 -21.36
CA VAL A 346 -37.59 -14.74 -20.43
C VAL A 346 -37.50 -15.21 -18.97
N GLU A 347 -38.01 -16.40 -18.68
CA GLU A 347 -37.97 -16.99 -17.32
C GLU A 347 -36.53 -17.19 -16.83
N ALA A 348 -35.66 -17.82 -17.64
CA ALA A 348 -34.27 -18.05 -17.30
C ALA A 348 -33.49 -16.73 -17.09
N LEU A 349 -33.76 -15.71 -17.90
CA LEU A 349 -33.15 -14.38 -17.74
C LEU A 349 -33.64 -13.69 -16.47
N LEU A 350 -34.93 -13.77 -16.14
CA LEU A 350 -35.49 -13.20 -14.90
C LEU A 350 -34.91 -13.89 -13.66
N ASP A 351 -34.74 -15.22 -13.69
CA ASP A 351 -34.11 -15.97 -12.61
C ASP A 351 -32.63 -15.61 -12.44
N LYS A 352 -31.88 -15.47 -13.54
CA LYS A 352 -30.48 -14.99 -13.50
C LYS A 352 -30.41 -13.54 -13.00
N CYS A 353 -31.34 -12.66 -13.38
CA CYS A 353 -31.42 -11.30 -12.86
C CYS A 353 -31.64 -11.30 -11.35
N LYS A 354 -32.60 -12.09 -10.85
CA LYS A 354 -32.90 -12.21 -9.42
C LYS A 354 -31.66 -12.67 -8.65
N THR A 355 -31.03 -13.76 -9.11
CA THR A 355 -29.82 -14.33 -8.51
C THR A 355 -28.67 -13.31 -8.47
N ALA A 356 -28.47 -12.56 -9.57
CA ALA A 356 -27.41 -11.56 -9.65
C ALA A 356 -27.71 -10.29 -8.82
N LYS A 357 -28.99 -9.97 -8.59
CA LYS A 357 -29.45 -8.78 -7.87
C LYS A 357 -29.50 -8.98 -6.35
N GLU A 358 -29.77 -10.18 -5.86
CA GLU A 358 -29.81 -10.53 -4.43
C GLU A 358 -28.60 -10.02 -3.63
N PRO A 359 -27.33 -10.28 -4.02
CA PRO A 359 -26.18 -9.77 -3.27
C PRO A 359 -26.03 -8.24 -3.35
N LEU A 360 -26.53 -7.62 -4.41
CA LEU A 360 -26.46 -6.17 -4.62
C LEU A 360 -27.59 -5.41 -3.88
N GLN A 361 -28.73 -6.06 -3.62
CA GLN A 361 -29.82 -5.47 -2.83
C GLN A 361 -29.39 -5.14 -1.40
N ALA A 362 -28.49 -5.94 -0.82
CA ALA A 362 -27.89 -5.63 0.49
C ALA A 362 -27.09 -4.31 0.50
N LEU A 363 -26.61 -3.87 -0.67
CA LEU A 363 -25.87 -2.61 -0.86
C LEU A 363 -26.76 -1.46 -1.34
N HIS A 364 -28.04 -1.71 -1.65
CA HIS A 364 -28.93 -0.72 -2.27
C HIS A 364 -29.10 0.56 -1.44
N SER A 365 -29.29 0.41 -0.13
CA SER A 365 -29.37 1.55 0.80
C SER A 365 -28.08 2.39 0.85
N ARG A 366 -26.92 1.81 0.51
CA ARG A 366 -25.65 2.55 0.36
C ARG A 366 -25.57 3.28 -0.97
N PHE A 367 -26.10 2.69 -2.05
CA PHE A 367 -26.16 3.34 -3.36
C PHE A 367 -27.05 4.59 -3.35
N GLU A 368 -28.23 4.51 -2.74
CA GLU A 368 -29.17 5.65 -2.62
C GLU A 368 -28.54 6.79 -1.80
N LYS A 369 -27.91 6.46 -0.67
CA LYS A 369 -27.19 7.44 0.15
C LYS A 369 -26.08 8.14 -0.63
N GLN A 370 -25.37 7.44 -1.53
CA GLN A 370 -24.33 8.06 -2.36
C GLN A 370 -24.88 9.02 -3.43
N GLN A 371 -26.05 8.75 -4.01
CA GLN A 371 -26.66 9.64 -5.00
C GLN A 371 -27.12 10.98 -4.42
N LEU A 372 -27.38 11.02 -3.10
CA LEU A 372 -27.79 12.22 -2.38
C LEU A 372 -26.60 13.09 -1.95
N ILE A 373 -25.35 12.64 -2.16
CA ILE A 373 -24.15 13.39 -1.77
C ILE A 373 -23.89 14.51 -2.79
N PRO A 374 -23.74 15.78 -2.35
CA PRO A 374 -23.36 16.89 -3.23
C PRO A 374 -22.03 16.62 -3.95
N ASP A 375 -21.89 17.11 -5.18
CA ASP A 375 -20.70 16.86 -6.01
C ASP A 375 -19.39 17.20 -5.30
N GLY A 376 -19.33 18.32 -4.57
CA GLY A 376 -18.15 18.75 -3.81
C GLY A 376 -17.85 17.94 -2.54
N GLU A 377 -18.70 16.99 -2.18
CA GLU A 377 -18.52 16.06 -1.05
C GLU A 377 -18.45 14.60 -1.49
N ARG A 378 -18.44 14.32 -2.81
CA ARG A 378 -18.35 12.95 -3.32
C ARG A 378 -17.10 12.25 -2.80
N PRO A 379 -17.23 11.06 -2.18
CA PRO A 379 -16.11 10.33 -1.58
C PRO A 379 -14.92 10.12 -2.51
N SER A 380 -15.15 9.77 -3.78
CA SER A 380 -14.10 9.57 -4.78
C SER A 380 -13.27 10.84 -5.03
N GLN A 381 -13.93 12.00 -5.16
CA GLN A 381 -13.26 13.28 -5.37
C GLN A 381 -12.47 13.74 -4.13
N LEU A 382 -13.02 13.51 -2.93
CA LEU A 382 -12.34 13.81 -1.68
C LEU A 382 -11.09 12.94 -1.51
N ILE A 383 -11.16 11.64 -1.84
CA ILE A 383 -10.03 10.71 -1.80
C ILE A 383 -8.93 11.13 -2.79
N ASP A 384 -9.27 11.44 -4.03
CA ASP A 384 -8.30 11.93 -5.02
C ASP A 384 -7.68 13.27 -4.60
N GLY A 385 -8.48 14.14 -3.98
CA GLY A 385 -8.03 15.39 -3.40
C GLY A 385 -7.05 15.19 -2.23
N ILE A 386 -7.26 14.17 -1.39
CA ILE A 386 -6.33 13.78 -0.31
C ILE A 386 -5.04 13.24 -0.93
N GLU A 387 -5.13 12.36 -1.94
CA GLU A 387 -3.97 11.78 -2.61
C GLU A 387 -3.07 12.85 -3.25
N LYS A 388 -3.67 13.87 -3.88
CA LYS A 388 -2.95 14.99 -4.49
C LYS A 388 -2.19 15.82 -3.45
N GLU A 389 -2.84 16.19 -2.35
CA GLU A 389 -2.16 16.94 -1.28
C GLU A 389 -1.11 16.08 -0.56
N PHE A 390 -1.35 14.77 -0.44
CA PHE A 390 -0.38 13.85 0.15
C PHE A 390 0.87 13.64 -0.71
N LYS A 391 0.74 13.61 -2.05
CA LYS A 391 1.91 13.59 -2.95
C LYS A 391 2.77 14.85 -2.81
N LYS A 392 2.15 16.02 -2.68
CA LYS A 392 2.88 17.29 -2.43
C LYS A 392 3.68 17.24 -1.13
N LEU A 393 3.12 16.66 -0.06
CA LEU A 393 3.84 16.47 1.21
C LEU A 393 5.12 15.64 1.03
N ALA A 394 5.05 14.56 0.24
CA ALA A 394 6.20 13.69 -0.03
C ALA A 394 7.30 14.42 -0.82
N GLU A 395 6.91 15.24 -1.81
CA GLU A 395 7.84 16.02 -2.65
C GLU A 395 8.54 17.14 -1.87
N LEU A 396 7.79 17.90 -1.06
CA LEU A 396 8.33 18.96 -0.22
C LEU A 396 9.33 18.44 0.83
N LYS A 397 9.14 17.21 1.30
CA LYS A 397 10.02 16.57 2.28
C LYS A 397 11.36 16.11 1.70
N LYS A 398 11.37 15.60 0.47
CA LYS A 398 12.61 15.15 -0.21
C LYS A 398 13.62 16.31 -0.34
N ILE A 399 13.12 17.52 -0.59
CA ILE A 399 13.91 18.75 -0.70
C ILE A 399 14.52 19.17 0.66
N LYS A 400 13.82 18.92 1.78
CA LYS A 400 14.25 19.32 3.13
C LYS A 400 15.40 18.47 3.69
N MET A 401 15.38 17.16 3.47
CA MET A 401 16.42 16.25 4.01
C MET A 401 17.79 16.45 3.35
N ASP A 402 17.79 16.76 2.04
CA ASP A 402 19.02 17.01 1.29
C ASP A 402 19.57 18.43 1.58
N SER A 403 18.69 19.43 1.74
CA SER A 403 19.08 20.82 2.08
C SER A 403 19.65 20.94 3.50
N LEU A 404 18.95 20.40 4.52
CA LEU A 404 19.41 20.48 5.92
C LEU A 404 20.72 19.71 6.15
N LYS A 405 20.90 18.56 5.48
CA LYS A 405 22.11 17.75 5.61
C LYS A 405 23.31 18.44 4.95
N THR A 406 23.10 19.13 3.84
CA THR A 406 24.14 19.94 3.17
C THR A 406 24.50 21.18 4.00
N GLN A 407 23.49 21.88 4.55
CA GLN A 407 23.69 23.03 5.44
C GLN A 407 24.44 22.67 6.73
N LEU A 408 24.12 21.51 7.35
CA LEU A 408 24.79 21.08 8.58
C LEU A 408 26.27 20.70 8.31
N ILE A 409 26.56 20.17 7.13
CA ILE A 409 27.93 19.81 6.71
C ILE A 409 28.73 21.08 6.37
N ASP A 410 28.15 22.03 5.63
CA ASP A 410 28.78 23.35 5.35
C ASP A 410 29.04 24.17 6.63
N VAL A 411 28.15 24.06 7.62
CA VAL A 411 28.29 24.72 8.94
C VAL A 411 29.46 24.16 9.75
N MET A 412 29.82 22.89 9.55
CA MET A 412 30.99 22.28 10.23
C MET A 412 32.31 22.57 9.53
N GLU A 413 32.32 22.88 8.22
CA GLU A 413 33.55 22.97 7.42
C GLU A 413 34.10 24.40 7.24
N HIS A 414 33.32 25.47 7.47
CA HIS A 414 33.78 26.84 7.17
C HIS A 414 34.25 27.68 8.37
N LYS A 415 35.53 28.07 8.33
CA LYS A 415 36.17 29.07 9.20
C LYS A 415 35.48 30.43 9.08
N THR A 416 35.04 30.93 10.25
CA THR A 416 34.35 32.20 10.52
C THR A 416 35.00 33.44 9.88
N LYS A 417 34.40 33.99 8.83
CA LYS A 417 34.45 35.43 8.52
C LYS A 417 33.06 36.03 8.84
N VAL A 418 32.95 36.75 9.94
CA VAL A 418 31.72 37.47 10.33
C VAL A 418 31.51 38.61 9.33
N SER A 419 30.50 38.49 8.48
CA SER A 419 30.05 39.59 7.61
C SER A 419 28.53 39.65 7.62
N LEU A 420 27.97 40.87 7.65
CA LEU A 420 26.53 41.09 7.62
C LEU A 420 25.86 40.41 6.42
N ASN A 421 26.56 40.37 5.28
CA ASN A 421 26.08 39.69 4.07
C ASN A 421 25.89 38.19 4.28
N LYS A 422 26.78 37.53 5.03
CA LYS A 422 26.64 36.11 5.39
C LYS A 422 25.46 35.89 6.33
N ILE A 423 25.29 36.75 7.34
CA ILE A 423 24.16 36.68 8.29
C ILE A 423 22.82 36.91 7.57
N ASN A 424 22.74 37.89 6.66
CA ASN A 424 21.55 38.12 5.85
C ASN A 424 21.25 36.96 4.90
N SER A 425 22.29 36.35 4.31
CA SER A 425 22.15 35.14 3.48
C SER A 425 21.59 33.96 4.29
N ASP A 426 22.14 33.72 5.50
CA ASP A 426 21.68 32.64 6.39
C ASP A 426 20.22 32.89 6.84
N ILE A 427 19.83 34.15 7.08
CA ILE A 427 18.45 34.54 7.40
C ILE A 427 17.49 34.27 6.24
N GLU A 428 17.86 34.62 5.01
CA GLU A 428 17.01 34.38 3.82
C GLU A 428 16.86 32.88 3.52
N GLU A 429 17.91 32.09 3.74
CA GLU A 429 17.87 30.64 3.60
C GLU A 429 16.92 30.00 4.63
N LEU A 430 17.01 30.43 5.89
CA LEU A 430 16.11 30.00 6.95
C LEU A 430 14.65 30.37 6.68
N LYS A 431 14.38 31.58 6.18
CA LYS A 431 13.02 31.99 5.77
C LYS A 431 12.47 31.10 4.68
N LYS A 432 13.27 30.81 3.64
CA LYS A 432 12.89 29.92 2.55
C LYS A 432 12.54 28.52 3.06
N ASP A 433 13.26 28.01 4.04
CA ASP A 433 12.97 26.71 4.64
C ASP A 433 11.73 26.73 5.54
N MET A 434 11.46 27.83 6.24
CA MET A 434 10.21 28.04 6.99
C MET A 434 8.99 28.17 6.07
N GLU A 435 9.12 28.83 4.92
CA GLU A 435 8.05 28.94 3.91
C GLU A 435 7.67 27.57 3.34
N LYS A 436 8.65 26.72 3.01
CA LYS A 436 8.38 25.32 2.61
C LYS A 436 7.65 24.54 3.71
N GLN A 437 8.02 24.75 4.98
CA GLN A 437 7.32 24.09 6.09
C GLN A 437 5.89 24.60 6.28
N LYS A 438 5.62 25.88 5.97
CA LYS A 438 4.27 26.43 5.91
C LYS A 438 3.43 25.75 4.83
N GLU A 439 4.00 25.46 3.66
CA GLU A 439 3.32 24.69 2.59
C GLU A 439 2.98 23.25 3.02
N ILE A 440 3.87 22.61 3.79
CA ILE A 440 3.61 21.29 4.40
C ILE A 440 2.40 21.37 5.34
N ILE A 441 2.36 22.35 6.25
CA ILE A 441 1.24 22.52 7.18
C ILE A 441 -0.06 22.82 6.46
N GLN A 442 -0.03 23.64 5.39
CA GLN A 442 -1.21 23.91 4.57
C GLN A 442 -1.73 22.64 3.87
N SER A 443 -0.83 21.77 3.41
CA SER A 443 -1.21 20.50 2.80
C SER A 443 -1.84 19.56 3.84
N LEU A 444 -1.29 19.50 5.06
CA LEU A 444 -1.90 18.78 6.18
C LEU A 444 -3.30 19.31 6.51
N ARG A 445 -3.48 20.63 6.59
CA ARG A 445 -4.79 21.26 6.81
C ARG A 445 -5.80 20.84 5.74
N LYS A 446 -5.41 20.92 4.46
CA LYS A 446 -6.27 20.55 3.32
C LYS A 446 -6.62 19.06 3.29
N ILE A 447 -5.75 18.19 3.80
CA ILE A 447 -6.04 16.76 3.96
C ILE A 447 -7.05 16.56 5.08
N HIS A 448 -6.81 17.18 6.24
CA HIS A 448 -7.70 17.09 7.40
C HIS A 448 -9.13 17.55 7.05
N GLU A 449 -9.27 18.71 6.41
CA GLU A 449 -10.57 19.23 5.96
C GLU A 449 -11.31 18.26 5.02
N LYS A 450 -10.59 17.51 4.17
CA LYS A 450 -11.21 16.52 3.29
C LYS A 450 -11.61 15.25 4.04
N ILE A 451 -10.81 14.79 5.01
CA ILE A 451 -11.17 13.67 5.88
C ILE A 451 -12.43 14.01 6.70
N GLU A 452 -12.52 15.22 7.23
CA GLU A 452 -13.70 15.72 7.97
C GLU A 452 -14.98 15.74 7.13
N LYS A 453 -14.87 16.01 5.82
CA LYS A 453 -16.01 15.90 4.90
C LYS A 453 -16.32 14.44 4.57
N LEU A 454 -15.28 13.62 4.37
CA LEU A 454 -15.41 12.23 3.97
C LEU A 454 -16.06 11.37 5.05
N LYS A 455 -15.75 11.61 6.33
CA LYS A 455 -16.28 10.85 7.46
C LYS A 455 -17.79 10.98 7.67
N LYS A 456 -18.42 12.00 7.08
CA LYS A 456 -19.89 12.14 7.07
C LYS A 456 -20.58 11.05 6.25
N HIS A 457 -19.85 10.46 5.30
CA HIS A 457 -20.41 9.59 4.27
C HIS A 457 -19.79 8.19 4.26
N VAL A 458 -18.57 8.03 4.77
CA VAL A 458 -17.79 6.78 4.76
C VAL A 458 -17.07 6.60 6.10
N ASP A 459 -16.94 5.36 6.57
CA ASP A 459 -16.10 5.07 7.74
C ASP A 459 -14.64 5.39 7.44
N CYS A 460 -14.07 6.33 8.22
CA CYS A 460 -12.72 6.83 8.05
C CYS A 460 -11.85 6.63 9.31
N ALA A 461 -12.29 5.83 10.28
CA ALA A 461 -11.62 5.75 11.60
C ALA A 461 -10.12 5.43 11.49
N ASP A 462 -9.75 4.45 10.65
CA ASP A 462 -8.35 4.07 10.44
C ASP A 462 -7.55 5.11 9.64
N LEU A 463 -8.19 5.79 8.68
CA LEU A 463 -7.58 6.87 7.91
C LEU A 463 -7.29 8.09 8.81
N GLU A 464 -8.24 8.46 9.67
CA GLU A 464 -8.11 9.56 10.62
C GLU A 464 -7.02 9.27 11.65
N LYS A 465 -7.00 8.06 12.21
CA LYS A 465 -5.98 7.63 13.16
C LYS A 465 -4.57 7.67 12.55
N THR A 466 -4.39 7.11 11.36
CA THR A 466 -3.08 7.12 10.68
C THR A 466 -2.66 8.53 10.27
N PHE A 467 -3.60 9.38 9.87
CA PHE A 467 -3.33 10.80 9.59
C PHE A 467 -2.93 11.57 10.85
N GLY A 468 -3.61 11.35 11.98
CA GLY A 468 -3.26 11.98 13.27
C GLY A 468 -1.83 11.66 13.69
N LEU A 469 -1.43 10.39 13.59
CA LEU A 469 -0.05 9.97 13.88
C LEU A 469 0.97 10.61 12.92
N LEU A 470 0.63 10.76 11.64
CA LEU A 470 1.47 11.46 10.67
C LEU A 470 1.61 12.95 11.03
N ALA A 471 0.51 13.60 11.42
CA ALA A 471 0.52 14.99 11.86
C ALA A 471 1.37 15.17 13.14
N ASP A 472 1.29 14.24 14.09
CA ASP A 472 2.12 14.21 15.29
C ASP A 472 3.61 14.10 14.96
N GLU A 473 3.96 13.23 14.01
CA GLU A 473 5.36 13.07 13.59
C GLU A 473 5.88 14.32 12.87
N VAL A 474 5.06 14.95 12.03
CA VAL A 474 5.41 16.24 11.40
C VAL A 474 5.58 17.32 12.46
N ALA A 475 4.71 17.36 13.48
CA ALA A 475 4.84 18.28 14.59
C ALA A 475 6.16 18.11 15.34
N ASN A 476 6.54 16.85 15.63
CA ASN A 476 7.79 16.51 16.31
C ASN A 476 9.03 16.80 15.44
N THR A 477 8.89 16.82 14.11
CA THR A 477 9.99 17.07 13.16
C THR A 477 10.20 18.56 12.88
N ILE A 478 9.20 19.40 13.15
CA ILE A 478 9.32 20.86 13.02
C ILE A 478 9.93 21.38 14.32
N SER A 479 11.24 21.66 14.29
CA SER A 479 12.12 22.04 15.40
C SER A 479 11.83 23.41 16.04
N TYR A 480 10.63 23.96 15.83
CA TYR A 480 10.30 25.35 16.10
C TYR A 480 9.33 25.54 17.27
N ILE A 481 9.09 24.50 18.06
CA ILE A 481 8.15 24.52 19.18
C ILE A 481 8.96 24.30 20.46
N GLU A 482 8.92 25.25 21.40
CA GLU A 482 9.68 25.21 22.67
C GLU A 482 9.26 24.04 23.58
N GLU A 483 8.01 23.60 23.44
CA GLU A 483 7.43 22.49 24.19
C GLU A 483 6.80 21.51 23.22
N PRO A 484 6.87 20.19 23.47
CA PRO A 484 6.14 19.22 22.67
C PRO A 484 4.64 19.59 22.68
N ILE A 485 4.01 19.60 21.50
CA ILE A 485 2.57 19.89 21.43
C ILE A 485 1.85 18.89 22.36
N PRO A 486 0.96 19.37 23.25
CA PRO A 486 0.26 18.49 24.17
C PRO A 486 -0.42 17.32 23.43
N SER A 487 -0.25 16.11 23.96
CA SER A 487 -0.70 14.88 23.29
C SER A 487 -2.22 14.79 23.14
N ASP A 488 -2.95 15.49 24.01
CA ASP A 488 -4.40 15.61 24.08
C ASP A 488 -5.02 16.53 23.04
N TYR A 489 -4.21 17.32 22.31
CA TYR A 489 -4.73 18.18 21.24
C TYR A 489 -5.27 17.34 20.08
N THR A 490 -6.41 17.77 19.53
CA THR A 490 -6.96 17.20 18.30
C THR A 490 -6.04 17.46 17.10
N THR A 491 -6.17 16.66 16.05
CA THR A 491 -5.38 16.84 14.81
C THR A 491 -5.54 18.26 14.24
N ALA A 492 -6.74 18.84 14.30
CA ALA A 492 -7.02 20.22 13.89
C ALA A 492 -6.21 21.23 14.73
N GLU A 493 -6.28 21.12 16.06
CA GLU A 493 -5.59 22.03 16.97
C GLU A 493 -4.07 21.96 16.79
N LYS A 494 -3.53 20.75 16.62
CA LYS A 494 -2.10 20.54 16.32
C LYS A 494 -1.67 21.26 15.04
N ILE A 495 -2.43 21.11 13.95
CA ILE A 495 -2.17 21.80 12.68
C ILE A 495 -2.26 23.33 12.86
N THR A 496 -3.21 23.84 13.65
CA THR A 496 -3.33 25.28 13.94
C THR A 496 -2.16 25.81 14.76
N VAL A 497 -1.71 25.08 15.78
CA VAL A 497 -0.55 25.43 16.59
C VAL A 497 0.71 25.49 15.74
N LEU A 498 0.90 24.51 14.84
CA LEU A 498 2.02 24.48 13.91
C LEU A 498 2.02 25.71 12.99
N ASP A 499 0.88 26.05 12.38
CA ASP A 499 0.76 27.19 11.48
C ASP A 499 1.08 28.52 12.19
N LYS A 500 0.53 28.72 13.39
CA LYS A 500 0.82 29.90 14.22
C LYS A 500 2.29 29.97 14.63
N SER A 501 2.90 28.84 14.94
CA SER A 501 4.31 28.76 15.36
C SER A 501 5.25 29.13 14.22
N ILE A 502 5.02 28.61 13.01
CA ILE A 502 5.81 28.97 11.81
C ILE A 502 5.58 30.44 11.42
N ALA A 503 4.35 30.96 11.51
CA ALA A 503 4.10 32.37 11.22
C ALA A 503 4.85 33.30 12.20
N ARG A 504 4.77 33.03 13.51
CA ARG A 504 5.50 33.78 14.54
C ARG A 504 7.02 33.68 14.34
N ALA A 505 7.48 32.52 13.91
CA ALA A 505 8.89 32.26 13.62
C ALA A 505 9.43 33.15 12.50
N LEU A 506 8.71 33.20 11.38
CA LEU A 506 9.02 34.05 10.23
C LEU A 506 9.06 35.53 10.60
N ASP A 507 8.03 36.01 11.32
CA ASP A 507 7.94 37.41 11.74
C ASP A 507 9.12 37.80 12.66
N ASN A 508 9.50 36.92 13.58
CA ASN A 508 10.62 37.16 14.50
C ASN A 508 11.96 37.24 13.76
N VAL A 509 12.22 36.30 12.83
CA VAL A 509 13.43 36.26 12.01
C VAL A 509 13.52 37.49 11.09
N GLN A 510 12.40 37.89 10.48
CA GLN A 510 12.32 39.10 9.66
C GLN A 510 12.54 40.37 10.50
N GLY A 511 11.94 40.46 11.69
CA GLY A 511 12.14 41.57 12.62
C GLY A 511 13.60 41.69 13.09
N LEU A 512 14.31 40.57 13.26
CA LEU A 512 15.74 40.54 13.57
C LEU A 512 16.59 41.06 12.42
N GLN A 513 16.29 40.64 11.19
CA GLN A 513 16.98 41.13 10.00
C GLN A 513 16.83 42.64 9.82
N LEU A 514 15.61 43.15 9.96
CA LEU A 514 15.32 44.59 9.86
C LEU A 514 16.07 45.38 10.94
N SER A 515 16.08 44.86 12.17
CA SER A 515 16.80 45.47 13.29
C SER A 515 18.32 45.50 13.04
N LEU A 516 18.90 44.40 12.55
CA LEU A 516 20.32 44.33 12.19
C LEU A 516 20.70 45.34 11.10
N ASN A 517 19.91 45.40 10.02
CA ASN A 517 20.13 46.35 8.93
C ASN A 517 19.97 47.80 9.39
N HIS A 518 19.02 48.08 10.28
CA HIS A 518 18.85 49.39 10.89
C HIS A 518 20.06 49.79 11.74
N MET A 519 20.58 48.87 12.58
CA MET A 519 21.79 49.11 13.38
C MET A 519 22.99 49.48 12.50
N VAL A 520 23.23 48.72 11.42
CA VAL A 520 24.33 49.01 10.49
C VAL A 520 24.16 50.36 9.80
N THR A 521 22.94 50.72 9.43
CA THR A 521 22.65 51.99 8.76
C THR A 521 22.84 53.19 9.70
N THR A 522 22.39 53.08 10.95
CA THR A 522 22.52 54.13 11.98
C THR A 522 23.97 54.31 12.44
N CYS A 523 24.72 53.21 12.57
CA CYS A 523 26.16 53.24 12.86
C CYS A 523 27.02 53.98 11.84
N ARG A 524 26.53 54.12 10.59
CA ARG A 524 27.20 54.92 9.55
C ARG A 524 26.99 56.43 9.71
N LYS A 525 26.03 56.89 10.55
CA LYS A 525 25.56 58.29 10.57
C LYS A 525 25.81 59.05 11.89
N HIS A 526 25.78 58.42 13.07
CA HIS A 526 25.92 59.10 14.37
C HIS A 526 26.68 58.26 15.43
N GLU A 527 27.58 58.86 16.23
CA GLU A 527 28.48 58.11 17.15
C GLU A 527 27.90 57.79 18.54
N SER A 528 27.15 58.70 19.18
CA SER A 528 26.65 58.50 20.56
C SER A 528 25.36 57.67 20.67
N SER A 529 24.58 57.56 19.58
CA SER A 529 23.29 56.82 19.55
C SER A 529 23.45 55.31 19.32
N VAL A 530 24.63 54.84 18.94
CA VAL A 530 24.88 53.45 18.51
C VAL A 530 24.96 52.48 19.68
N ILE A 531 25.67 52.85 20.76
CA ILE A 531 25.80 51.98 21.93
C ILE A 531 24.42 51.74 22.56
N GLN A 532 23.58 52.77 22.65
CA GLN A 532 22.22 52.66 23.14
C GLN A 532 21.37 51.77 22.23
N LEU A 533 21.41 51.99 20.92
CA LEU A 533 20.66 51.21 19.94
C LEU A 533 21.05 49.73 19.92
N VAL A 534 22.35 49.41 20.04
CA VAL A 534 22.82 48.02 20.15
C VAL A 534 22.46 47.41 21.52
N THR A 535 22.48 48.20 22.59
CA THR A 535 22.05 47.76 23.92
C THR A 535 20.56 47.43 23.94
N GLU A 536 19.72 48.28 23.33
CA GLU A 536 18.29 48.04 23.15
C GLU A 536 18.03 46.82 22.26
N PHE A 537 18.81 46.63 21.19
CA PHE A 537 18.73 45.43 20.37
C PHE A 537 19.06 44.15 21.15
N VAL A 538 20.20 44.10 21.86
CA VAL A 538 20.59 42.91 22.62
C VAL A 538 19.55 42.62 23.70
N ASN A 539 19.16 43.62 24.49
CA ASN A 539 18.19 43.43 25.57
C ASN A 539 16.80 43.02 25.06
N SER A 540 16.33 43.60 23.94
CA SER A 540 15.01 43.29 23.38
C SER A 540 14.97 41.97 22.61
N LYS A 541 16.12 41.46 22.14
CA LYS A 541 16.18 40.28 21.27
C LYS A 541 16.77 39.04 21.92
N GLU A 542 17.60 39.15 22.95
CA GLU A 542 18.25 38.01 23.62
C GLU A 542 17.25 36.96 24.12
N LYS A 543 16.10 37.40 24.63
CA LYS A 543 15.04 36.50 25.12
C LYS A 543 14.00 36.16 24.05
N THR A 544 14.21 36.58 22.80
CA THR A 544 13.25 36.31 21.72
C THR A 544 13.53 34.99 21.07
N TRP A 545 12.46 34.33 20.69
CA TRP A 545 12.51 33.05 20.01
C TRP A 545 13.30 33.10 18.69
N GLY A 546 13.21 34.22 17.95
CA GLY A 546 14.01 34.42 16.73
C GLY A 546 15.52 34.43 16.98
N HIS A 547 15.98 34.91 18.14
CA HIS A 547 17.40 34.89 18.52
C HIS A 547 17.88 33.48 18.84
N THR A 548 17.11 32.72 19.62
CA THR A 548 17.40 31.30 19.93
C THR A 548 17.56 30.50 18.64
N LEU A 549 16.64 30.71 17.72
CA LEU A 549 16.59 29.99 16.45
C LEU A 549 17.75 30.38 15.51
N LEU A 550 17.96 31.68 15.27
CA LEU A 550 19.08 32.13 14.43
C LEU A 550 20.44 31.77 15.04
N SER A 551 20.56 31.71 16.37
CA SER A 551 21.80 31.28 17.03
C SER A 551 22.08 29.79 16.85
N PHE A 552 21.05 28.98 16.64
CA PHE A 552 21.18 27.56 16.33
C PHE A 552 21.57 27.34 14.85
N PHE A 553 20.89 28.01 13.92
CA PHE A 553 21.09 27.81 12.48
C PHE A 553 22.22 28.64 11.86
N SER A 554 22.64 29.76 12.47
CA SER A 554 23.73 30.60 11.98
C SER A 554 24.80 30.82 13.07
N PRO A 555 25.92 30.08 13.01
CA PRO A 555 27.08 30.32 13.88
C PRO A 555 27.64 31.74 13.74
N SER A 556 27.51 32.34 12.55
CA SER A 556 27.92 33.71 12.28
C SER A 556 27.06 34.73 13.03
N TYR A 557 25.74 34.53 13.07
CA TYR A 557 24.83 35.33 13.87
C TYR A 557 25.10 35.16 15.36
N LYS A 558 25.25 33.93 15.85
CA LYS A 558 25.56 33.64 17.26
C LYS A 558 26.82 34.37 17.72
N LYS A 559 27.91 34.21 16.95
CA LYS A 559 29.19 34.87 17.23
C LYS A 559 29.05 36.40 17.21
N MET A 560 28.38 36.96 16.21
CA MET A 560 28.13 38.40 16.16
C MET A 560 27.32 38.86 17.39
N PHE A 561 26.27 38.14 17.79
CA PHE A 561 25.45 38.52 18.94
C PHE A 561 26.24 38.47 20.26
N ASP A 562 27.05 37.43 20.46
CA ASP A 562 27.96 37.30 21.61
C ASP A 562 29.03 38.41 21.62
N ASP A 563 29.55 38.77 20.45
CA ASP A 563 30.53 39.84 20.29
C ASP A 563 29.91 41.23 20.54
N LEU A 564 28.65 41.46 20.13
CA LEU A 564 27.89 42.69 20.43
C LEU A 564 27.62 42.80 21.94
N LYS A 565 27.20 41.71 22.59
CA LYS A 565 26.99 41.66 24.05
C LYS A 565 28.28 41.93 24.82
N SER A 566 29.38 41.33 24.37
CA SER A 566 30.72 41.57 24.94
C SER A 566 31.19 43.01 24.75
N ALA A 567 30.83 43.65 23.64
CA ALA A 567 31.15 45.05 23.38
C ALA A 567 30.33 46.01 24.27
N ILE A 568 29.03 45.77 24.44
CA ILE A 568 28.19 46.55 25.38
C ILE A 568 28.74 46.47 26.81
N ALA A 569 29.18 45.30 27.26
CA ALA A 569 29.72 45.11 28.60
C ALA A 569 30.97 45.97 28.87
N LEU A 570 31.74 46.31 27.83
CA LEU A 570 32.92 47.20 27.92
C LEU A 570 32.55 48.68 28.09
N ASN A 571 31.31 49.08 27.76
CA ASN A 571 30.87 50.47 27.85
C ASN A 571 31.03 51.06 29.25
N LYS A 572 30.87 50.24 30.30
CA LYS A 572 31.06 50.67 31.71
C LYS A 572 32.51 51.01 32.06
N ARG A 573 33.49 50.53 31.29
CA ARG A 573 34.94 50.69 31.54
C ARG A 573 35.61 51.64 30.54
N SER A 574 35.22 51.59 29.27
CA SER A 574 35.72 52.46 28.20
C SER A 574 34.68 52.57 27.08
N PRO A 575 33.92 53.68 27.01
CA PRO A 575 32.93 53.93 25.96
C PRO A 575 33.52 53.91 24.54
N GLU A 576 34.74 54.43 24.37
CA GLU A 576 35.45 54.49 23.08
C GLU A 576 35.88 53.09 22.60
N ALA A 577 36.38 52.24 23.50
CA ALA A 577 36.74 50.86 23.18
C ALA A 577 35.48 50.02 22.87
N SER A 578 34.40 50.23 23.61
CA SER A 578 33.07 49.66 23.32
C SER A 578 32.61 50.04 21.92
N PHE A 579 32.65 51.32 21.56
CA PHE A 579 32.23 51.81 20.26
C PHE A 579 33.07 51.27 19.10
N SER A 580 34.40 51.25 19.27
CA SER A 580 35.33 50.70 18.28
C SER A 580 35.08 49.20 18.04
N LYS A 581 34.84 48.43 19.11
CA LYS A 581 34.51 47.01 19.01
C LYS A 581 33.14 46.80 18.35
N LEU A 582 32.13 47.61 18.65
CA LEU A 582 30.82 47.57 17.97
C LEU A 582 30.94 47.84 16.47
N LYS A 583 31.72 48.85 16.05
CA LYS A 583 32.01 49.12 14.63
C LYS A 583 32.69 47.93 13.96
N ALA A 584 33.62 47.27 14.64
CA ALA A 584 34.31 46.10 14.11
C ALA A 584 33.37 44.89 13.92
N VAL A 585 32.53 44.60 14.91
CA VAL A 585 31.56 43.48 14.88
C VAL A 585 30.51 43.67 13.80
N LEU A 586 30.07 44.91 13.56
CA LEU A 586 29.13 45.26 12.49
C LEU A 586 29.80 45.39 11.11
N GLY A 587 31.11 45.13 11.00
CA GLY A 587 31.86 45.15 9.73
C GLY A 587 32.11 46.55 9.15
N LEU A 588 32.09 47.60 9.98
CA LEU A 588 32.21 49.01 9.57
C LEU A 588 33.65 49.55 9.64
N THR A 589 34.62 48.79 10.17
CA THR A 589 36.03 49.21 10.29
C THR A 589 36.83 49.13 8.99
N TYR A 590 36.28 48.51 7.94
CA TYR A 590 36.95 48.31 6.65
C TYR A 590 37.06 49.57 5.77
N GLU A 591 36.28 50.63 6.05
CA GLU A 591 36.37 51.88 5.27
C GLU A 591 37.60 52.71 5.65
N THR A 592 38.00 52.71 6.93
CA THR A 592 39.21 53.42 7.39
C THR A 592 40.51 52.79 6.91
N SER A 593 40.57 51.45 6.79
CA SER A 593 41.74 50.75 6.26
C SER A 593 41.88 50.95 4.76
N LYS A 594 40.79 50.82 3.97
CA LYS A 594 40.80 51.13 2.53
C LYS A 594 41.17 52.59 2.26
N LYS A 595 40.67 53.56 3.04
CA LYS A 595 41.06 54.97 2.90
C LYS A 595 42.54 55.21 3.21
N LYS A 596 43.10 54.54 4.24
CA LYS A 596 44.53 54.60 4.58
C LYS A 596 45.41 53.94 3.52
N GLU A 597 45.00 52.79 3.00
CA GLU A 597 45.71 52.01 1.98
C GLU A 597 45.69 52.73 0.63
N ILE A 598 44.56 53.32 0.24
CA ILE A 598 44.48 54.19 -0.95
C ILE A 598 45.34 55.46 -0.73
N LYS A 599 45.35 56.06 0.47
CA LYS A 599 46.23 57.21 0.76
C LYS A 599 47.71 56.85 0.73
N SER A 600 48.10 55.68 1.23
CA SER A 600 49.49 55.22 1.20
C SER A 600 49.91 54.83 -0.22
N GLN A 601 49.01 54.24 -1.00
CA GLN A 601 49.23 53.97 -2.43
C GLN A 601 49.36 55.28 -3.22
N PHE A 602 48.51 56.28 -2.98
CA PHE A 602 48.64 57.61 -3.60
C PHE A 602 49.89 58.36 -3.15
N LYS A 603 50.30 58.20 -1.88
CA LYS A 603 51.55 58.79 -1.38
C LYS A 603 52.77 58.13 -2.03
N ALA A 604 52.79 56.80 -2.11
CA ALA A 604 53.84 56.05 -2.79
C ALA A 604 53.88 56.37 -4.30
N LEU A 605 52.73 56.50 -4.96
CA LEU A 605 52.62 56.95 -6.35
C LEU A 605 53.13 58.39 -6.54
N LYS A 606 52.87 59.29 -5.58
CA LYS A 606 53.37 60.67 -5.63
C LYS A 606 54.88 60.72 -5.40
N GLU A 607 55.41 59.96 -4.46
CA GLU A 607 56.85 59.84 -4.21
C GLU A 607 57.56 59.23 -5.42
N HIS A 608 56.99 58.19 -6.02
CA HIS A 608 57.53 57.57 -7.23
C HIS A 608 57.42 58.47 -8.45
N ALA A 609 56.34 59.24 -8.61
CA ALA A 609 56.24 60.24 -9.68
C ALA A 609 57.26 61.39 -9.51
N ILE A 610 57.62 61.74 -8.27
CA ILE A 610 58.68 62.73 -7.98
C ILE A 610 60.06 62.14 -8.27
N GLU A 611 60.32 60.86 -7.96
CA GLU A 611 61.54 60.16 -8.36
C GLU A 611 61.67 60.12 -9.89
N VAL A 612 60.63 59.72 -10.61
CA VAL A 612 60.64 59.64 -12.08
C VAL A 612 60.79 61.04 -12.72
N LEU A 613 60.16 62.07 -12.17
CA LEU A 613 60.35 63.46 -12.63
C LEU A 613 61.77 64.00 -12.35
N ASN A 614 62.45 63.48 -11.32
CA ASN A 614 63.85 63.82 -11.05
C ASN A 614 64.83 62.98 -11.89
N GLU A 615 64.43 61.79 -12.35
CA GLU A 615 65.20 60.92 -13.25
C GLU A 615 65.04 61.30 -14.74
N GLU A 616 63.95 61.97 -15.14
CA GLU A 616 63.72 62.48 -16.51
C GLU A 616 64.09 63.97 -16.72
N ILE A 617 65.21 64.43 -16.13
CA ILE A 617 65.93 65.59 -16.67
C ILE A 617 67.27 65.11 -17.24
N PRO A 618 67.34 64.71 -18.53
CA PRO A 618 68.61 64.63 -19.23
C PRO A 618 69.16 66.05 -19.37
N VAL A 619 70.19 66.33 -18.58
CA VAL A 619 71.11 67.45 -18.81
C VAL A 619 71.70 67.24 -20.21
N TYR A 620 71.22 67.98 -21.21
CA TYR A 620 71.97 68.19 -22.44
C TYR A 620 73.21 69.02 -22.08
N GLU A 621 74.31 68.33 -21.81
CA GLU A 621 75.63 68.94 -21.86
C GLU A 621 75.92 69.39 -23.31
N LYS A 622 76.12 70.69 -23.46
CA LYS A 622 76.75 71.29 -24.63
C LYS A 622 78.13 70.64 -24.83
N SER A 623 78.32 70.01 -25.98
CA SER A 623 79.65 69.80 -26.55
C SER A 623 79.82 70.79 -27.70
N SER A 624 80.98 71.43 -27.73
CA SER A 624 81.46 72.49 -28.62
C SER A 624 81.16 72.33 -30.11
#